data_AF-A0A0G0K0J8-F1
#
_entry.id   AF-A0A0G0K0J8-F1
#
_cell.length_a   1.000
_cell.length_b   1.000
_cell.length_c   1.000
_cell.angle_alpha   90.00
_cell.angle_beta   90.00
_cell.angle_gamma   90.00
#
_symmetry.space_group_name_H-M   'P 1'
#
loop_
_entity.id
_entity.type
_entity.pdbx_description
1 polymer ?
#
loop_
_entity_poly.entity_id
_entity_poly.type
_entity_poly.pdbx_seq_one_letter_code
_entity_poly.pdbx_strand_id
1 'polypeptide(L)'
;MNTENSTARRYHWYSDNPSDINFTEEPHKGIASQLFRKQTRNLVAKKSKKNKDISIELVESGYNTLMKDIELLRKHSGAVSRMIALKTKPPHNAPAFQGLSLEGYGQQEMVFAEFDGVEFKHHQVEMEDFTKSKYLERILQRVTYETPQDFENLLAIKGVGGKTIRALSLVSEIIYGAEPSYQDPARYSFAHGGKDATPYPVDKDTYDQTIAVLQHAVRRSKIAPLEKDKALRRISK
;
A
#
# COMPACT_ATOMS: atom_id res chain seq x y z
N MET A 1 8.22 9.30 3.25
CA MET A 1 8.00 10.38 4.22
C MET A 1 6.50 10.64 4.27
N ASN A 2 5.91 10.74 5.46
CA ASN A 2 4.52 11.16 5.60
C ASN A 2 4.51 12.68 5.84
N THR A 3 3.95 13.42 4.90
CA THR A 3 3.89 14.89 4.93
C THR A 3 2.86 15.43 5.90
N GLU A 4 1.82 14.66 6.24
CA GLU A 4 0.75 15.11 7.12
C GLU A 4 1.19 15.23 8.58
N ASN A 5 2.02 14.29 9.03
CA ASN A 5 2.50 14.24 10.42
C ASN A 5 4.03 14.41 10.53
N SER A 6 4.68 14.84 9.46
CA SER A 6 6.13 15.10 9.39
C SER A 6 7.01 13.93 9.89
N THR A 7 6.58 12.69 9.67
CA THR A 7 7.35 11.49 10.06
C THR A 7 8.01 10.80 8.88
N ALA A 8 9.14 10.13 9.13
CA ALA A 8 9.85 9.34 8.13
C ALA A 8 10.27 7.98 8.72
N ARG A 9 10.27 6.96 7.88
CA ARG A 9 10.83 5.63 8.21
C ARG A 9 12.30 5.61 7.80
N ARG A 10 13.15 5.02 8.64
CA ARG A 10 14.56 4.78 8.35
C ARG A 10 14.72 3.36 7.83
N TYR A 11 15.15 3.23 6.58
CA TYR A 11 15.36 1.94 5.94
C TYR A 11 16.83 1.57 6.05
N HIS A 12 17.11 0.35 6.52
CA HIS A 12 18.45 -0.22 6.61
C HIS A 12 18.60 -1.33 5.59
N TRP A 13 19.54 -1.10 4.68
CA TRP A 13 19.88 -2.00 3.58
C TRP A 13 21.26 -2.55 3.90
N TYR A 14 21.38 -3.87 3.94
CA TYR A 14 22.66 -4.54 4.15
C TYR A 14 22.66 -5.86 3.40
N SER A 15 23.68 -6.06 2.58
CA SER A 15 24.03 -7.34 2.00
C SER A 15 25.54 -7.52 2.05
N ASP A 16 25.98 -8.77 2.17
CA ASP A 16 27.39 -9.11 2.12
C ASP A 16 27.94 -8.99 0.68
N ASN A 17 27.07 -9.18 -0.32
CA ASN A 17 27.36 -8.97 -1.74
C ASN A 17 26.28 -8.07 -2.38
N PRO A 18 26.63 -6.97 -3.06
CA PRO A 18 25.66 -6.07 -3.70
C PRO A 18 24.81 -6.74 -4.78
N SER A 19 25.35 -7.74 -5.48
CA SER A 19 24.68 -8.45 -6.57
C SER A 19 23.50 -9.33 -6.11
N ASP A 20 23.45 -9.67 -4.82
CA ASP A 20 22.45 -10.58 -4.27
C ASP A 20 21.20 -9.84 -3.74
N ILE A 21 21.17 -8.50 -3.83
CA ILE A 21 20.04 -7.71 -3.32
C ILE A 21 18.89 -7.76 -4.33
N ASN A 22 17.79 -8.40 -3.96
CA ASN A 22 16.53 -8.26 -4.66
C ASN A 22 15.78 -7.02 -4.15
N PHE A 23 15.69 -5.99 -5.00
CA PHE A 23 15.01 -4.73 -4.65
C PHE A 23 13.49 -4.83 -4.57
N THR A 24 12.90 -5.91 -5.09
CA THR A 24 11.45 -6.12 -5.16
C THR A 24 10.92 -7.07 -4.09
N GLU A 25 11.81 -7.78 -3.38
CA GLU A 25 11.43 -8.78 -2.39
C GLU A 25 12.33 -8.71 -1.15
N GLU A 26 11.73 -8.28 -0.03
CA GLU A 26 12.37 -8.12 1.28
C GLU A 26 13.78 -7.49 1.24
N PRO A 27 13.99 -6.36 0.54
CA PRO A 27 15.34 -5.78 0.37
C PRO A 27 15.94 -5.23 1.67
N HIS A 28 15.10 -4.97 2.67
CA HIS A 28 15.50 -4.30 3.90
C HIS A 28 15.84 -5.32 4.99
N LYS A 29 16.99 -5.15 5.66
CA LYS A 29 17.32 -5.91 6.88
C LYS A 29 16.62 -5.36 8.11
N GLY A 30 16.29 -4.07 8.10
CA GLY A 30 15.54 -3.42 9.17
C GLY A 30 14.87 -2.13 8.71
N ILE A 31 13.72 -1.82 9.30
CA ILE A 31 12.99 -0.57 9.06
C ILE A 31 12.62 0.02 10.42
N ALA A 32 13.27 1.09 10.82
CA ALA A 32 12.99 1.76 12.08
C ALA A 32 11.93 2.86 11.87
N SER A 33 10.90 2.87 12.71
CA SER A 33 9.86 3.91 12.70
C SER A 33 9.30 4.14 14.11
N GLN A 34 8.92 5.38 14.38
CA GLN A 34 8.19 5.76 15.59
C GLN A 34 6.71 5.35 15.55
N LEU A 35 6.16 5.10 14.34
CA LEU A 35 4.74 4.82 14.13
C LEU A 35 4.55 3.52 13.34
N PHE A 36 3.79 2.61 13.93
CA PHE A 36 3.33 1.38 13.30
C PHE A 36 1.91 1.58 12.82
N ARG A 37 1.64 1.21 11.57
CA ARG A 37 0.30 1.26 10.99
C ARG A 37 -0.28 -0.15 10.97
N LYS A 38 -1.51 -0.32 11.44
CA LYS A 38 -2.16 -1.64 11.53
C LYS A 38 -2.33 -2.34 10.19
N GLN A 39 -2.42 -1.59 9.10
CA GLN A 39 -2.64 -2.11 7.75
C GLN A 39 -1.82 -1.26 6.78
N THR A 40 -0.63 -1.74 6.42
CA THR A 40 0.24 -1.07 5.45
C THR A 40 0.35 -1.98 4.24
N ARG A 41 -0.04 -1.49 3.05
CA ARG A 41 0.18 -2.22 1.80
C ARG A 41 1.68 -2.36 1.53
N ASN A 42 2.16 -3.59 1.65
CA ASN A 42 3.56 -3.96 1.62
C ASN A 42 3.82 -4.92 0.46
N LEU A 43 4.12 -4.36 -0.71
CA LEU A 43 4.36 -5.14 -1.93
C LEU A 43 5.72 -5.86 -1.96
N VAL A 44 6.66 -5.45 -1.11
CA VAL A 44 7.97 -6.11 -1.03
C VAL A 44 7.97 -7.34 -0.13
N ALA A 45 6.88 -7.61 0.60
CA ALA A 45 6.75 -8.86 1.36
C ALA A 45 6.63 -10.06 0.42
N LYS A 46 7.22 -11.21 0.81
CA LYS A 46 7.08 -12.48 0.07
C LYS A 46 5.63 -12.90 -0.18
N LYS A 47 4.75 -12.63 0.79
CA LYS A 47 3.30 -12.89 0.68
C LYS A 47 2.65 -12.15 -0.49
N SER A 48 3.21 -11.01 -0.90
CA SER A 48 2.68 -10.17 -1.98
C SER A 48 3.11 -10.61 -3.37
N LYS A 49 3.85 -11.73 -3.50
CA LYS A 49 4.36 -12.21 -4.79
C LYS A 49 3.24 -12.39 -5.82
N LYS A 50 2.15 -13.09 -5.44
CA LYS A 50 0.98 -13.29 -6.32
C LYS A 50 0.37 -11.96 -6.78
N ASN A 51 0.30 -10.95 -5.91
CA ASN A 51 -0.22 -9.62 -6.27
C ASN A 51 0.69 -8.93 -7.31
N LYS A 52 2.01 -9.07 -7.17
CA LYS A 52 2.99 -8.56 -8.14
C LYS A 52 2.88 -9.26 -9.48
N ASP A 53 2.75 -10.60 -9.47
CA ASP A 53 2.64 -11.42 -10.68
C ASP A 53 1.37 -11.05 -11.47
N ILE A 54 0.20 -10.97 -10.81
CA ILE A 54 -1.04 -10.52 -11.46
C ILE A 54 -0.94 -9.07 -11.95
N SER A 55 -0.21 -8.21 -11.24
CA SER A 55 0.01 -6.83 -11.71
C SER A 55 0.78 -6.78 -13.04
N ILE A 56 1.66 -7.76 -13.31
CA ILE A 56 2.36 -7.90 -14.58
C ILE A 56 1.43 -8.51 -15.64
N GLU A 57 0.72 -9.58 -15.30
CA GLU A 57 -0.27 -10.19 -16.21
C GLU A 57 -1.33 -9.18 -16.69
N LEU A 58 -1.78 -8.30 -15.79
CA LEU A 58 -2.70 -7.20 -16.09
C LEU A 58 -2.13 -6.24 -17.13
N VAL A 59 -0.84 -5.93 -17.03
CA VAL A 59 -0.15 -5.06 -17.98
C VAL A 59 0.03 -5.76 -19.33
N GLU A 60 0.34 -7.05 -19.31
CA GLU A 60 0.49 -7.88 -20.52
C GLU A 60 -0.85 -8.12 -21.25
N SER A 61 -1.97 -8.15 -20.52
CA SER A 61 -3.31 -8.32 -21.08
C SER A 61 -3.77 -7.18 -22.01
N GLY A 62 -3.01 -6.08 -22.03
CA GLY A 62 -3.21 -4.92 -22.89
C GLY A 62 -4.11 -3.83 -22.29
N TYR A 63 -3.96 -2.63 -22.83
CA TYR A 63 -4.61 -1.41 -22.30
C TYR A 63 -6.14 -1.52 -22.18
N ASN A 64 -6.80 -2.08 -23.18
CA ASN A 64 -8.27 -2.13 -23.21
C ASN A 64 -8.82 -3.06 -22.12
N THR A 65 -8.16 -4.18 -21.84
CA THR A 65 -8.54 -5.13 -20.80
C THR A 65 -8.34 -4.50 -19.42
N LEU A 66 -7.14 -3.97 -19.19
CA LEU A 66 -6.79 -3.27 -17.95
C LEU A 66 -7.72 -2.08 -17.66
N MET A 67 -8.10 -1.31 -18.67
CA MET A 67 -9.01 -0.19 -18.50
C MET A 67 -10.44 -0.64 -18.15
N LYS A 68 -10.92 -1.78 -18.69
CA LYS A 68 -12.22 -2.33 -18.28
C LYS A 68 -12.22 -2.69 -16.80
N ASP A 69 -11.14 -3.29 -16.31
CA ASP A 69 -10.98 -3.66 -14.91
C ASP A 69 -10.93 -2.42 -14.00
N ILE A 70 -10.20 -1.39 -14.42
CA ILE A 70 -10.14 -0.10 -13.70
C ILE A 70 -11.49 0.61 -13.74
N GLU A 71 -12.21 0.57 -14.85
CA GLU A 71 -13.56 1.12 -14.96
C GLU A 71 -14.57 0.37 -14.10
N LEU A 72 -14.44 -0.96 -14.01
CA LEU A 72 -15.23 -1.78 -13.09
C LEU A 72 -15.00 -1.33 -11.65
N LEU A 73 -13.74 -1.15 -11.24
CA LEU A 73 -13.42 -0.58 -9.94
C LEU A 73 -14.02 0.82 -9.76
N ARG A 74 -13.86 1.74 -10.72
CA ARG A 74 -14.39 3.12 -10.65
C ARG A 74 -15.92 3.16 -10.52
N LYS A 75 -16.62 2.25 -11.21
CA LYS A 75 -18.09 2.15 -11.17
C LYS A 75 -18.56 1.71 -9.79
N HIS A 76 -17.81 0.82 -9.15
CA HIS A 76 -18.14 0.26 -7.84
C HIS A 76 -17.45 0.99 -6.67
N SER A 77 -16.51 1.91 -6.94
CA SER A 77 -15.83 2.74 -5.93
C SER A 77 -16.61 3.99 -5.53
N GLY A 78 -17.76 4.26 -6.14
CA GLY A 78 -18.66 5.36 -5.77
C GLY A 78 -19.41 5.09 -4.47
N ALA A 79 -20.19 6.07 -4.00
CA ALA A 79 -20.97 6.04 -2.75
C ALA A 79 -22.08 4.96 -2.66
N VAL A 80 -21.99 3.88 -3.43
CA VAL A 80 -22.98 2.81 -3.61
C VAL A 80 -22.82 1.68 -2.58
N SER A 81 -21.87 1.74 -1.64
CA SER A 81 -22.11 1.16 -0.31
C SER A 81 -23.26 1.87 0.45
N ARG A 82 -23.86 2.95 -0.11
CA ARG A 82 -25.05 3.64 0.40
C ARG A 82 -26.27 3.67 -0.57
N MET A 83 -26.38 2.82 -1.60
CA MET A 83 -27.61 2.80 -2.41
C MET A 83 -28.72 1.94 -1.78
N ILE A 84 -29.71 2.62 -1.20
CA ILE A 84 -31.12 2.21 -1.25
C ILE A 84 -31.50 2.24 -2.74
N ALA A 85 -31.80 1.08 -3.32
CA ALA A 85 -32.14 0.97 -4.73
C ALA A 85 -33.55 1.53 -4.99
N LEU A 86 -33.64 2.79 -5.40
CA LEU A 86 -34.89 3.39 -5.86
C LEU A 86 -35.14 2.98 -7.33
N LYS A 87 -35.87 1.88 -7.53
CA LYS A 87 -36.25 1.40 -8.87
C LYS A 87 -37.69 1.82 -9.18
N THR A 88 -37.88 2.92 -9.90
CA THR A 88 -39.18 3.21 -10.52
C THR A 88 -39.30 2.39 -11.81
N LYS A 89 -40.24 1.44 -11.86
CA LYS A 89 -40.61 0.78 -13.12
C LYS A 89 -41.24 1.83 -14.05
N PRO A 90 -40.86 1.90 -15.35
CA PRO A 90 -41.75 2.54 -16.31
C PRO A 90 -42.99 1.64 -16.46
N PRO A 91 -44.21 2.18 -16.52
CA PRO A 91 -45.37 1.35 -16.76
C PRO A 91 -45.31 0.84 -18.22
N HIS A 92 -45.14 -0.47 -18.37
CA HIS A 92 -45.46 -1.12 -19.64
C HIS A 92 -46.98 -1.10 -19.79
N ASN A 93 -47.42 -0.48 -20.89
CA ASN A 93 -48.81 -0.25 -21.32
C ASN A 93 -49.55 0.86 -20.57
N ALA A 94 -49.37 2.11 -21.02
CA ALA A 94 -50.39 3.14 -20.89
C ALA A 94 -50.71 3.72 -22.29
N PRO A 95 -51.94 3.54 -22.82
CA PRO A 95 -52.38 4.20 -24.04
C PRO A 95 -52.55 5.71 -23.78
N ALA A 96 -52.44 6.50 -24.83
CA ALA A 96 -52.74 7.92 -24.81
C ALA A 96 -54.25 8.14 -24.58
N PHE A 97 -54.67 8.62 -23.39
CA PHE A 97 -55.86 9.45 -23.28
C PHE A 97 -55.98 10.26 -21.97
N GLN A 98 -56.13 11.57 -22.16
CA GLN A 98 -56.95 12.58 -21.46
C GLN A 98 -57.34 12.39 -19.98
N GLY A 99 -56.95 13.38 -19.17
CA GLY A 99 -57.66 13.72 -17.93
C GLY A 99 -56.74 14.06 -16.76
N LEU A 100 -56.86 15.29 -16.25
CA LEU A 100 -56.26 15.70 -14.99
C LEU A 100 -56.67 14.76 -13.85
N SER A 101 -55.70 14.29 -13.08
CA SER A 101 -55.83 14.18 -11.62
C SER A 101 -54.44 14.20 -11.00
N LEU A 102 -54.20 15.27 -10.27
CA LEU A 102 -53.12 15.46 -9.32
C LEU A 102 -53.65 14.88 -8.00
N GLU A 103 -53.16 13.73 -7.55
CA GLU A 103 -53.17 13.28 -6.15
C GLU A 103 -52.72 11.81 -6.03
N GLY A 104 -51.89 11.53 -5.02
CA GLY A 104 -51.70 10.17 -4.51
C GLY A 104 -50.30 9.59 -4.70
N TYR A 105 -49.44 9.80 -3.71
CA TYR A 105 -48.14 9.18 -3.52
C TYR A 105 -48.16 7.67 -3.80
N GLY A 106 -47.57 7.25 -4.92
CA GLY A 106 -47.31 5.84 -5.22
C GLY A 106 -46.38 5.25 -4.16
N GLN A 107 -46.79 4.11 -3.60
CA GLN A 107 -46.04 3.35 -2.59
C GLN A 107 -44.58 3.18 -3.02
N GLN A 108 -43.69 3.87 -2.30
CA GLN A 108 -42.25 3.69 -2.41
C GLN A 108 -41.89 2.37 -1.72
N GLU A 109 -41.73 1.30 -2.48
CA GLU A 109 -41.07 0.10 -1.96
C GLU A 109 -39.57 0.42 -1.84
N MET A 110 -39.17 0.71 -0.60
CA MET A 110 -37.77 0.77 -0.20
C MET A 110 -37.27 -0.67 -0.09
N VAL A 111 -36.50 -1.13 -1.09
CA VAL A 111 -35.76 -2.38 -0.95
C VAL A 111 -34.57 -2.09 -0.03
N PHE A 112 -34.71 -2.37 1.25
CA PHE A 112 -33.58 -2.50 2.15
C PHE A 112 -32.80 -3.74 1.72
N ALA A 113 -31.53 -3.58 1.36
CA ALA A 113 -30.65 -4.73 1.24
C ALA A 113 -30.51 -5.34 2.64
N GLU A 114 -31.16 -6.47 2.88
CA GLU A 114 -30.92 -7.30 4.06
C GLU A 114 -29.52 -7.87 3.97
N PHE A 115 -28.59 -7.26 4.69
CA PHE A 115 -27.24 -7.80 4.86
C PHE A 115 -27.22 -8.66 6.11
N ASP A 116 -27.84 -9.84 6.03
CA ASP A 116 -27.81 -10.80 7.12
C ASP A 116 -26.38 -11.32 7.32
N GLY A 117 -25.79 -11.01 8.47
CA GLY A 117 -24.60 -11.69 8.99
C GLY A 117 -23.26 -11.38 8.30
N VAL A 118 -23.17 -10.38 7.41
CA VAL A 118 -21.89 -9.99 6.80
C VAL A 118 -21.28 -8.83 7.58
N GLU A 119 -20.19 -9.11 8.29
CA GLU A 119 -19.37 -8.08 8.92
C GLU A 119 -18.66 -7.26 7.83
N PHE A 120 -19.08 -6.01 7.62
CA PHE A 120 -18.50 -5.14 6.60
C PHE A 120 -17.05 -4.80 6.95
N LYS A 121 -16.12 -5.36 6.18
CA LYS A 121 -14.71 -4.94 6.21
C LYS A 121 -14.55 -3.71 5.33
N HIS A 122 -14.14 -2.60 5.93
CA HIS A 122 -13.81 -1.38 5.19
C HIS A 122 -12.44 -1.57 4.51
N HIS A 123 -12.39 -1.38 3.19
CA HIS A 123 -11.15 -1.44 2.44
C HIS A 123 -10.49 -0.06 2.42
N GLN A 124 -9.18 0.04 2.73
CA GLN A 124 -8.46 1.32 2.91
C GLN A 124 -8.30 2.18 1.65
N VAL A 125 -8.96 1.81 0.56
CA VAL A 125 -8.89 2.47 -0.73
C VAL A 125 -9.90 3.62 -0.80
N GLU A 126 -10.80 3.75 0.17
CA GLU A 126 -11.73 4.90 0.28
C GLU A 126 -11.03 6.26 0.17
N MET A 127 -9.77 6.35 0.61
CA MET A 127 -8.99 7.59 0.60
C MET A 127 -8.18 7.80 -0.69
N GLU A 128 -8.14 6.82 -1.60
CA GLU A 128 -7.36 6.91 -2.83
C GLU A 128 -8.23 7.27 -4.03
N ASP A 129 -8.13 8.53 -4.47
CA ASP A 129 -8.82 8.97 -5.67
C ASP A 129 -8.10 8.51 -6.95
N PHE A 130 -8.56 7.38 -7.48
CA PHE A 130 -8.21 6.87 -8.80
C PHE A 130 -9.22 7.26 -9.88
N THR A 131 -10.26 8.01 -9.53
CA THR A 131 -11.48 8.05 -10.32
C THR A 131 -11.28 8.72 -11.67
N LYS A 132 -10.42 9.74 -11.81
CA LYS A 132 -10.18 10.43 -13.10
C LYS A 132 -8.80 11.09 -13.21
N SER A 133 -7.72 10.32 -13.28
CA SER A 133 -6.38 10.86 -13.53
C SER A 133 -5.93 10.60 -14.97
N LYS A 134 -5.94 11.65 -15.81
CA LYS A 134 -5.37 11.60 -17.19
C LYS A 134 -3.90 11.18 -17.19
N TYR A 135 -3.16 11.56 -16.15
CA TYR A 135 -1.78 11.13 -15.97
C TYR A 135 -1.69 9.61 -15.77
N LEU A 136 -2.51 9.05 -14.89
CA LEU A 136 -2.53 7.62 -14.62
C LEU A 136 -2.87 6.82 -15.88
N GLU A 137 -3.90 7.20 -16.61
CA GLU A 137 -4.31 6.53 -17.87
C GLU A 137 -3.19 6.55 -18.91
N ARG A 138 -2.52 7.69 -19.10
CA ARG A 138 -1.37 7.80 -20.00
C ARG A 138 -0.21 6.90 -19.58
N ILE A 139 0.06 6.78 -18.28
CA ILE A 139 1.11 5.89 -17.78
C ILE A 139 0.72 4.43 -17.94
N LEU A 140 -0.53 4.05 -17.66
CA LEU A 140 -1.01 2.69 -17.87
C LEU A 140 -0.93 2.29 -19.34
N GLN A 141 -1.32 3.17 -20.26
CA GLN A 141 -1.15 2.96 -21.69
C GLN A 141 0.32 2.72 -22.07
N ARG A 142 1.23 3.53 -21.54
CA ARG A 142 2.67 3.38 -21.77
C ARG A 142 3.19 2.04 -21.27
N VAL A 143 2.85 1.69 -20.03
CA VAL A 143 3.29 0.46 -19.38
C VAL A 143 2.81 -0.78 -20.14
N THR A 144 1.56 -0.76 -20.63
CA THR A 144 1.03 -1.84 -21.48
C THR A 144 1.68 -1.91 -22.86
N TYR A 145 2.24 -0.81 -23.38
CA TYR A 145 2.97 -0.80 -24.64
C TYR A 145 4.41 -1.31 -24.47
N GLU A 146 5.07 -0.96 -23.36
CA GLU A 146 6.44 -1.40 -23.07
C GLU A 146 6.50 -2.87 -22.59
N THR A 147 5.38 -3.45 -22.12
CA THR A 147 5.23 -4.87 -21.75
C THR A 147 6.38 -5.39 -20.86
N PRO A 148 6.55 -4.85 -19.62
CA PRO A 148 7.60 -5.29 -18.72
C PRO A 148 7.47 -6.77 -18.38
N GLN A 149 8.58 -7.50 -18.46
CA GLN A 149 8.64 -8.95 -18.19
C GLN A 149 8.58 -9.29 -16.71
N ASP A 150 8.94 -8.35 -15.84
CA ASP A 150 8.97 -8.53 -14.40
C ASP A 150 8.61 -7.23 -13.65
N PHE A 151 8.40 -7.38 -12.34
CA PHE A 151 8.03 -6.27 -11.47
C PHE A 151 9.13 -5.21 -11.35
N GLU A 152 10.40 -5.57 -11.52
CA GLU A 152 11.51 -4.63 -11.48
C GLU A 152 11.51 -3.74 -12.72
N ASN A 153 11.36 -4.32 -13.91
CA ASN A 153 11.25 -3.57 -15.16
C ASN A 153 10.02 -2.67 -15.15
N LEU A 154 8.89 -3.13 -14.59
CA LEU A 154 7.70 -2.29 -14.40
C LEU A 154 8.01 -1.03 -13.57
N LEU A 155 8.75 -1.18 -12.46
CA LEU A 155 9.16 -0.06 -11.61
C LEU A 155 10.18 0.87 -12.28
N ALA A 156 11.01 0.34 -13.19
CA ALA A 156 12.02 1.10 -13.91
C ALA A 156 11.43 2.03 -15.00
N ILE A 157 10.18 1.81 -15.42
CA ILE A 157 9.51 2.63 -16.44
C ILE A 157 9.30 4.07 -15.92
N LYS A 158 9.82 5.04 -16.68
CA LYS A 158 9.73 6.46 -16.32
C LYS A 158 8.28 6.92 -16.20
N GLY A 159 7.90 7.35 -15.00
CA GLY A 159 6.57 7.85 -14.66
C GLY A 159 5.69 6.82 -13.95
N VAL A 160 6.15 5.56 -13.84
CA VAL A 160 5.57 4.62 -12.87
C VAL A 160 5.97 5.09 -11.47
N GLY A 161 4.95 5.28 -10.63
CA GLY A 161 5.14 5.71 -9.25
C GLY A 161 4.13 5.06 -8.33
N GLY A 162 4.11 5.49 -7.07
CA GLY A 162 3.26 4.89 -6.04
C GLY A 162 1.78 4.81 -6.42
N LYS A 163 1.24 5.82 -7.13
CA LYS A 163 -0.17 5.82 -7.55
C LYS A 163 -0.48 4.71 -8.56
N THR A 164 0.38 4.51 -9.57
CA THR A 164 0.21 3.48 -10.60
C THR A 164 0.29 2.09 -9.99
N ILE A 165 1.31 1.84 -9.16
CA ILE A 165 1.51 0.55 -8.51
C ILE A 165 0.35 0.22 -7.55
N ARG A 166 -0.17 1.21 -6.81
CA ARG A 166 -1.34 1.00 -5.96
C ARG A 166 -2.60 0.67 -6.76
N ALA A 167 -2.79 1.29 -7.93
CA ALA A 167 -3.91 0.98 -8.79
C ALA A 167 -3.84 -0.47 -9.31
N LEU A 168 -2.69 -0.90 -9.81
CA LEU A 168 -2.50 -2.29 -10.27
C LEU A 168 -2.67 -3.30 -9.12
N SER A 169 -2.05 -3.02 -7.97
CA SER A 169 -2.18 -3.87 -6.79
C SER A 169 -3.64 -4.02 -6.33
N LEU A 170 -4.41 -2.94 -6.40
CA LEU A 170 -5.81 -2.91 -6.05
C LEU A 170 -6.68 -3.75 -7.01
N VAL A 171 -6.44 -3.63 -8.31
CA VAL A 171 -7.12 -4.45 -9.33
C VAL A 171 -6.84 -5.92 -9.08
N SER A 172 -5.57 -6.28 -8.87
CA SER A 172 -5.11 -7.63 -8.57
C SER A 172 -5.78 -8.20 -7.30
N GLU A 173 -5.98 -7.37 -6.29
CA GLU A 173 -6.64 -7.77 -5.05
C GLU A 173 -8.15 -7.97 -5.21
N ILE A 174 -8.87 -6.98 -5.74
CA ILE A 174 -10.33 -6.99 -5.77
C ILE A 174 -10.89 -7.92 -6.85
N ILE A 175 -10.33 -7.88 -8.06
CA ILE A 175 -10.88 -8.64 -9.20
C ILE A 175 -10.32 -10.06 -9.21
N TYR A 176 -9.03 -10.21 -8.90
CA TYR A 176 -8.33 -11.49 -9.05
C TYR A 176 -8.01 -12.18 -7.70
N GLY A 177 -8.36 -11.57 -6.57
CA GLY A 177 -8.17 -12.16 -5.24
C GLY A 177 -6.71 -12.38 -4.85
N ALA A 178 -5.77 -11.65 -5.46
CA ALA A 178 -4.37 -11.69 -5.08
C ALA A 178 -4.07 -10.56 -4.09
N GLU A 179 -4.20 -10.85 -2.80
CA GLU A 179 -4.00 -9.84 -1.75
C GLU A 179 -2.51 -9.45 -1.61
N PRO A 180 -2.19 -8.16 -1.46
CA PRO A 180 -0.88 -7.75 -0.96
C PRO A 180 -0.80 -8.00 0.55
N SER A 181 0.42 -8.10 1.07
CA SER A 181 0.62 -8.08 2.52
C SER A 181 0.19 -6.74 3.10
N TYR A 182 -0.67 -6.79 4.11
CA TYR A 182 -1.05 -5.62 4.93
C TYR A 182 -0.20 -5.47 6.19
N GLN A 183 0.78 -6.35 6.39
CA GLN A 183 1.65 -6.30 7.54
C GLN A 183 2.68 -5.18 7.38
N ASP A 184 2.75 -4.29 8.37
CA ASP A 184 3.74 -3.23 8.41
C ASP A 184 5.16 -3.83 8.47
N PRO A 185 6.05 -3.53 7.50
CA PRO A 185 7.41 -4.06 7.52
C PRO A 185 8.31 -3.34 8.54
N ALA A 186 7.83 -2.25 9.17
CA ALA A 186 8.54 -1.61 10.27
C ALA A 186 8.81 -2.62 11.38
N ARG A 187 10.05 -2.63 11.90
CA ARG A 187 10.46 -3.40 13.06
C ARG A 187 10.77 -2.44 14.20
N TYR A 188 10.32 -2.78 15.41
CA TYR A 188 10.62 -2.00 16.61
C TYR A 188 12.12 -2.13 16.91
N SER A 189 12.83 -1.01 16.95
CA SER A 189 14.23 -0.99 17.36
C SER A 189 14.29 -0.90 18.89
N PHE A 190 14.14 -2.03 19.58
CA PHE A 190 14.28 -2.15 21.03
C PHE A 190 15.74 -2.02 21.52
N ALA A 191 16.54 -1.12 20.94
CA ALA A 191 17.89 -0.93 21.46
C ALA A 191 17.88 -0.17 22.80
N HIS A 192 16.91 0.74 23.00
CA HIS A 192 16.90 1.67 24.15
C HIS A 192 15.49 1.97 24.70
N GLY A 193 14.56 1.02 24.58
CA GLY A 193 13.24 1.08 25.24
C GLY A 193 12.02 1.38 24.34
N GLY A 194 10.85 0.98 24.85
CA GLY A 194 9.53 1.11 24.23
C GLY A 194 8.52 1.82 25.12
N LYS A 195 7.38 2.13 24.51
CA LYS A 195 6.42 3.20 24.82
C LYS A 195 5.30 2.73 25.77
N ASP A 196 5.55 2.68 27.08
CA ASP A 196 4.48 2.50 28.10
C ASP A 196 4.51 3.54 29.25
N ALA A 197 5.08 4.73 29.05
CA ALA A 197 4.55 6.02 29.56
C ALA A 197 5.52 7.20 29.29
N THR A 198 4.98 8.30 28.79
CA THR A 198 5.68 9.50 28.32
C THR A 198 5.90 10.52 29.45
N PRO A 199 7.04 11.24 29.54
CA PRO A 199 8.34 11.06 28.88
C PRO A 199 9.27 10.15 29.69
N TYR A 200 9.89 9.16 29.03
CA TYR A 200 10.92 8.31 29.63
C TYR A 200 12.30 8.98 29.47
N PRO A 201 13.10 9.15 30.53
CA PRO A 201 14.45 9.68 30.41
C PRO A 201 15.31 8.74 29.56
N VAL A 202 16.22 9.30 28.76
CA VAL A 202 17.19 8.49 28.00
C VAL A 202 17.90 7.56 28.97
N ASP A 203 17.81 6.25 28.74
CA ASP A 203 18.49 5.22 29.55
C ASP A 203 19.99 5.23 29.24
N LYS A 204 20.70 6.20 29.83
CA LYS A 204 22.12 6.45 29.62
C LYS A 204 22.97 5.23 30.01
N ASP A 205 22.57 4.50 31.04
CA ASP A 205 23.34 3.36 31.54
C ASP A 205 23.40 2.24 30.50
N THR A 206 22.27 1.92 29.87
CA THR A 206 22.24 0.93 28.78
C THR A 206 22.97 1.43 27.54
N TYR A 207 22.91 2.73 27.24
CA TYR A 207 23.69 3.36 26.18
C TYR A 207 25.19 3.20 26.41
N ASP A 208 25.67 3.53 27.61
CA ASP A 208 27.07 3.46 27.99
C ASP A 208 27.59 2.03 27.96
N GLN A 209 26.79 1.06 28.42
CA GLN A 209 27.11 -0.37 28.32
C GLN A 209 27.24 -0.82 26.86
N THR A 210 26.32 -0.40 25.99
CA THR A 210 26.36 -0.75 24.57
C THR A 210 27.58 -0.14 23.87
N ILE A 211 27.88 1.13 24.17
CA ILE A 211 29.08 1.82 23.69
C ILE A 211 30.33 1.07 24.15
N ALA A 212 30.39 0.66 25.42
CA ALA A 212 31.52 -0.10 25.96
C ALA A 212 31.71 -1.45 25.25
N VAL A 213 30.61 -2.19 25.00
CA VAL A 213 30.64 -3.46 24.27
C VAL A 213 31.16 -3.26 22.84
N LEU A 214 30.67 -2.22 22.13
CA LEU A 214 31.13 -1.90 20.78
C LEU A 214 32.61 -1.48 20.76
N GLN A 215 33.04 -0.65 21.71
CA GLN A 215 34.45 -0.29 21.86
C GLN A 215 35.33 -1.52 22.12
N HIS A 216 34.88 -2.43 22.98
CA HIS A 216 35.60 -3.69 23.25
C HIS A 216 35.69 -4.58 22.02
N ALA A 217 34.60 -4.72 21.27
CA ALA A 217 34.56 -5.48 20.03
C ALA A 217 35.52 -4.88 18.98
N VAL A 218 35.52 -3.56 18.79
CA VAL A 218 36.42 -2.87 17.86
C VAL A 218 37.88 -3.06 18.27
N ARG A 219 38.21 -2.94 19.56
CA ARG A 219 39.57 -3.17 20.08
C ARG A 219 40.05 -4.59 19.80
N ARG A 220 39.19 -5.59 20.02
CA ARG A 220 39.50 -7.03 19.83
C ARG A 220 39.44 -7.51 18.38
N SER A 221 38.81 -6.75 17.48
CA SER A 221 38.70 -7.13 16.06
C SER A 221 40.07 -7.22 15.39
N LYS A 222 40.19 -7.99 14.29
CA LYS A 222 41.45 -8.13 13.52
C LYS A 222 41.54 -7.10 12.37
N ILE A 223 41.07 -5.86 12.59
CA ILE A 223 41.16 -4.79 11.58
C ILE A 223 42.44 -3.96 11.73
N ALA A 224 42.82 -3.23 10.67
CA ALA A 224 44.03 -2.43 10.66
C ALA A 224 44.03 -1.36 11.77
N PRO A 225 45.19 -1.05 12.42
CA PRO A 225 45.25 -0.11 13.54
C PRO A 225 44.65 1.27 13.26
N LEU A 226 44.85 1.76 12.03
CA LEU A 226 44.36 3.07 11.60
C LEU A 226 42.83 3.11 11.42
N GLU A 227 42.23 1.97 11.04
CA GLU A 227 40.77 1.82 10.95
C GLU A 227 40.14 1.62 12.33
N LYS A 228 40.83 0.91 13.23
CA LYS A 228 40.41 0.81 14.65
C LYS A 228 40.29 2.20 15.27
N ASP A 229 41.30 3.05 15.11
CA ASP A 229 41.30 4.38 15.71
C ASP A 229 40.18 5.26 15.13
N LYS A 230 39.98 5.22 13.80
CA LYS A 230 38.85 5.90 13.15
C LYS A 230 37.49 5.41 13.66
N ALA A 231 37.32 4.11 13.84
CA ALA A 231 36.09 3.53 14.35
C ALA A 231 35.83 3.91 15.81
N LEU A 232 36.86 3.86 16.67
CA LEU A 232 36.75 4.26 18.08
C LEU A 232 36.39 5.75 18.22
N ARG A 233 36.99 6.64 17.42
CA ARG A 233 36.65 8.08 17.40
C ARG A 233 35.22 8.38 16.96
N ARG A 234 34.61 7.50 16.14
CA ARG A 234 33.20 7.62 15.73
C ARG A 234 32.24 7.13 16.80
N ILE A 235 32.64 6.13 17.59
CA ILE A 235 31.84 5.58 18.68
C ILE A 235 31.84 6.50 19.91
N SER A 236 32.92 7.25 20.13
CA SER A 236 33.06 8.20 21.26
C SER A 236 32.46 9.59 20.99
N LYS A 237 31.72 9.77 19.89
CA LYS A 237 31.17 11.06 19.43
C LYS A 237 29.66 11.06 19.57
#